data_AF-A0A662KPT6-F1
#
_entry.id   AF-A0A662KPT6-F1
#
_cell.length_a   1.000
_cell.length_b   1.000
_cell.length_c   1.000
_cell.angle_alpha   90.00
_cell.angle_beta   90.00
_cell.angle_gamma   90.00
#
_symmetry.space_group_name_H-M   'P 1'
#
loop_
_entity.id
_entity.type
_entity.pdbx_description
1 polymer ?
#
loop_
_entity_poly.entity_id
_entity_poly.type
_entity_poly.pdbx_seq_one_letter_code
_entity_poly.pdbx_strand_id
1 'polypeptide(L)'
;MFKGIDIWPEWALAYNVVEYEENKEIPIQIELWKKGIIDKPCDISKKKGGYLYGKTLTLFYNLTTGEWYGDDWRGDGNGYGHSSGGEDGKYNEDDYEIWFDIFEIVGDSWWSSGDRMTPWEKVKYGLNESKNYGNVDIDGDGIPSDWEDKYGYNPVVPEDHKHLDPDNDGLDNVEEYMTSKWLSDPFCPDVFVEVDFMKAKYPWQKDYVLPKKSQEMIISAFSKHNITLHFDDGSMGGGGDLIPYDDRMYGDELIAAREKYFLHGDPNYWRRGVFHYGIMCCQMGWGGRPAGGRMFYIDSFCVGVQYVRNWLWMLKLQGSDYETALASVTMHELGHTLGLFAFDGIDNETTRFPWNKGYYIWKNYESCMNYRYVYKLVDYSDGDDSDHDQNDWEIIRERLPRFQGDWW
;
A
#
# COMPACT_ATOMS: atom_id res chain seq x y z
N MET A 1 -4.20 11.65 -14.93
CA MET A 1 -4.64 10.62 -15.90
C MET A 1 -3.77 9.40 -15.66
N PHE A 2 -4.35 8.29 -15.21
CA PHE A 2 -3.66 7.03 -14.93
C PHE A 2 -2.94 6.44 -16.15
N LYS A 3 -1.70 5.95 -16.00
CA LYS A 3 -0.83 5.54 -17.12
C LYS A 3 -0.13 4.17 -17.00
N GLY A 4 -0.21 3.44 -15.89
CA GLY A 4 0.52 2.18 -15.70
C GLY A 4 -0.15 1.27 -14.69
N ILE A 5 0.11 -0.04 -14.75
CA ILE A 5 -0.36 -1.07 -13.82
C ILE A 5 0.91 -1.80 -13.34
N ASP A 6 0.90 -2.37 -12.15
CA ASP A 6 1.97 -3.24 -11.66
C ASP A 6 2.38 -4.32 -12.68
N ILE A 7 3.69 -4.52 -12.81
CA ILE A 7 4.29 -5.49 -13.73
C ILE A 7 5.22 -6.40 -12.94
N TRP A 8 4.93 -7.69 -12.96
CA TRP A 8 5.82 -8.74 -12.45
C TRP A 8 6.60 -9.35 -13.62
N PRO A 9 7.92 -9.08 -13.77
CA PRO A 9 8.68 -9.62 -14.87
C PRO A 9 8.85 -11.14 -14.71
N GLU A 10 8.71 -11.91 -15.80
CA GLU A 10 8.89 -13.38 -15.75
C GLU A 10 10.30 -13.81 -15.32
N TRP A 11 11.31 -12.97 -15.53
CA TRP A 11 12.72 -13.23 -15.22
C TRP A 11 13.42 -11.96 -14.68
N ALA A 12 13.01 -11.51 -13.50
CA ALA A 12 13.50 -10.30 -12.84
C ALA A 12 14.85 -10.49 -12.09
N LEU A 13 15.85 -11.13 -12.71
CA LEU A 13 17.13 -11.42 -12.06
C LEU A 13 18.31 -10.90 -12.89
N ALA A 14 19.23 -10.22 -12.22
CA ALA A 14 20.57 -9.92 -12.71
C ALA A 14 21.60 -10.38 -11.67
N TYR A 15 22.74 -10.90 -12.12
CA TYR A 15 23.83 -11.29 -11.22
C TYR A 15 25.18 -10.92 -11.83
N ASN A 16 26.17 -10.75 -10.96
CA ASN A 16 27.55 -10.56 -11.33
C ASN A 16 28.46 -11.32 -10.36
N VAL A 17 29.58 -11.85 -10.85
CA VAL A 17 30.57 -12.54 -10.02
C VAL A 17 31.63 -11.52 -9.63
N VAL A 18 31.83 -11.33 -8.33
CA VAL A 18 32.80 -10.39 -7.78
C VAL A 18 33.84 -11.13 -6.94
N GLU A 19 35.05 -10.60 -6.89
CA GLU A 19 36.08 -11.12 -5.99
C GLU A 19 35.72 -10.73 -4.55
N TYR A 20 35.62 -11.74 -3.68
CA TYR A 20 35.18 -11.61 -2.30
C TYR A 20 36.30 -11.05 -1.42
N GLU A 21 36.14 -9.82 -0.96
CA GLU A 21 37.09 -9.09 -0.11
C GLU A 21 36.34 -8.38 1.00
N GLU A 22 36.89 -8.41 2.21
CA GLU A 22 36.34 -7.69 3.36
C GLU A 22 36.32 -6.18 3.09
N ASN A 23 35.18 -5.55 3.35
CA ASN A 23 34.87 -4.12 3.21
C ASN A 23 34.89 -3.60 1.77
N LYS A 24 34.78 -4.50 0.80
CA LYS A 24 34.65 -4.11 -0.60
C LYS A 24 33.24 -3.68 -0.91
N GLU A 25 33.12 -2.50 -1.52
CA GLU A 25 31.87 -1.96 -2.02
C GLU A 25 31.71 -2.26 -3.51
N ILE A 26 30.54 -2.76 -3.89
CA ILE A 26 30.16 -3.04 -5.27
C ILE A 26 29.19 -1.96 -5.73
N PRO A 27 29.57 -1.09 -6.68
CA PRO A 27 28.65 -0.13 -7.25
C PRO A 27 27.66 -0.84 -8.18
N ILE A 28 26.37 -0.54 -8.00
CA ILE A 28 25.25 -1.11 -8.75
C ILE A 28 24.47 0.04 -9.38
N GLN A 29 24.09 -0.13 -10.64
CA GLN A 29 23.18 0.78 -11.34
C GLN A 29 21.96 0.01 -11.83
N ILE A 30 20.77 0.48 -11.47
CA ILE A 30 19.49 -0.07 -11.94
C ILE A 30 18.85 0.94 -12.87
N GLU A 31 18.50 0.47 -14.08
CA GLU A 31 17.86 1.26 -15.11
C GLU A 31 16.57 0.58 -15.58
N LEU A 32 15.48 1.35 -15.67
CA LEU A 32 14.22 0.89 -16.23
C LEU A 32 13.96 1.57 -17.58
N TRP A 33 13.59 0.77 -18.58
CA TRP A 33 13.39 1.23 -19.96
C TRP A 33 12.04 0.81 -20.51
N LYS A 34 11.29 1.78 -21.03
CA LYS A 34 10.02 1.55 -21.74
C LYS A 34 10.30 1.26 -23.20
N LYS A 35 9.99 0.04 -23.63
CA LYS A 35 10.20 -0.42 -25.00
C LYS A 35 9.27 0.30 -25.98
N GLY A 36 9.83 0.82 -27.07
CA GLY A 36 9.07 1.55 -28.09
C GLY A 36 9.72 1.49 -29.48
N ILE A 37 9.33 2.40 -30.38
CA ILE A 37 10.09 2.63 -31.63
C ILE A 37 11.48 3.18 -31.31
N ILE A 38 11.54 4.04 -30.29
CA ILE A 38 12.74 4.49 -29.62
C ILE A 38 12.50 4.22 -28.14
N ASP A 39 13.38 3.44 -27.54
CA ASP A 39 13.30 3.11 -26.12
C ASP A 39 13.51 4.38 -25.29
N LYS A 40 12.72 4.52 -24.22
CA LYS A 40 12.75 5.69 -23.35
C LYS A 40 13.08 5.28 -21.93
N PRO A 41 13.99 6.01 -21.25
CA PRO A 41 14.27 5.76 -19.85
C PRO A 41 13.07 6.17 -18.99
N CYS A 42 12.61 5.23 -18.18
CA CYS A 42 11.64 5.46 -17.11
C CYS A 42 12.31 6.22 -15.97
N ASP A 43 11.59 7.11 -15.29
CA ASP A 43 12.13 7.70 -14.05
C ASP A 43 11.82 6.80 -12.87
N ILE A 44 12.86 6.31 -12.20
CA ILE A 44 12.75 5.50 -10.99
C ILE A 44 13.56 6.11 -9.85
N SER A 45 14.10 7.33 -10.00
CA SER A 45 15.09 7.87 -9.07
C SER A 45 14.58 9.04 -8.23
N LYS A 46 14.98 9.05 -6.95
CA LYS A 46 14.65 10.09 -5.97
C LYS A 46 15.12 11.50 -6.33
N LYS A 47 16.14 11.64 -7.17
CA LYS A 47 16.77 12.94 -7.47
C LYS A 47 17.38 12.95 -8.86
N LYS A 48 17.50 14.16 -9.42
CA LYS A 48 18.26 14.37 -10.67
C LYS A 48 19.76 14.09 -10.46
N GLY A 49 20.16 12.83 -10.61
CA GLY A 49 21.53 12.36 -10.56
C GLY A 49 22.35 12.70 -11.82
N GLY A 50 23.65 12.37 -11.78
CA GLY A 50 24.59 12.59 -12.88
C GLY A 50 24.51 11.57 -14.03
N TYR A 51 23.74 10.49 -13.85
CA TYR A 51 23.61 9.37 -14.79
C TYR A 51 22.21 9.34 -15.40
N LEU A 52 22.13 9.07 -16.71
CA LEU A 52 20.89 8.95 -17.48
C LEU A 52 19.87 10.09 -17.25
N TYR A 53 20.34 11.33 -17.14
CA TYR A 53 19.52 12.52 -16.82
C TYR A 53 18.87 12.50 -15.43
N GLY A 54 19.38 11.67 -14.53
CA GLY A 54 18.88 11.51 -13.17
C GLY A 54 17.58 10.72 -13.13
N LYS A 55 17.60 9.55 -13.77
CA LYS A 55 16.51 8.57 -13.84
C LYS A 55 16.92 7.17 -13.38
N THR A 56 18.18 7.02 -12.96
CA THR A 56 18.85 5.76 -12.65
C THR A 56 19.08 5.67 -11.16
N LEU A 57 18.94 4.47 -10.59
CA LEU A 57 19.32 4.20 -9.21
C LEU A 57 20.79 3.85 -9.12
N THR A 58 21.49 4.52 -8.23
CA THR A 58 22.91 4.27 -7.92
C THR A 58 23.02 3.78 -6.48
N LEU A 59 23.48 2.53 -6.34
CA LEU A 59 23.61 1.84 -5.06
C LEU A 59 25.05 1.37 -4.87
N PHE A 60 25.43 1.17 -3.61
CA PHE A 60 26.72 0.66 -3.19
C PHE A 60 26.48 -0.49 -2.21
N TYR A 61 26.72 -1.72 -2.65
CA TYR A 61 26.52 -2.92 -1.85
C TYR A 61 27.80 -3.31 -1.12
N ASN A 62 27.74 -3.54 0.19
CA ASN A 62 28.87 -3.87 1.04
C ASN A 62 28.99 -5.38 1.23
N LEU A 63 30.09 -5.98 0.74
CA LEU A 63 30.31 -7.43 0.84
C LEU A 63 30.50 -7.95 2.28
N THR A 64 30.78 -7.09 3.25
CA THR A 64 30.93 -7.47 4.67
C THR A 64 29.62 -7.55 5.41
N THR A 65 28.67 -6.68 5.09
CA THR A 65 27.43 -6.51 5.87
C THR A 65 26.19 -6.92 5.11
N GLY A 66 26.28 -7.30 3.84
CA GLY A 66 25.10 -7.65 3.04
C GLY A 66 24.12 -6.49 2.82
N GLU A 67 24.49 -5.28 3.23
CA GLU A 67 23.69 -4.08 3.14
C GLU A 67 24.09 -3.26 1.90
N TRP A 68 23.16 -2.43 1.43
CA TRP A 68 23.44 -1.41 0.43
C TRP A 68 22.98 -0.03 0.89
N TYR A 69 23.59 0.99 0.30
CA TYR A 69 23.22 2.39 0.48
C TYR A 69 23.35 3.15 -0.85
N GLY A 70 22.86 4.39 -0.90
CA GLY A 70 23.00 5.26 -2.06
C GLY A 70 21.73 6.05 -2.31
N ASP A 71 21.06 5.76 -3.43
CA ASP A 71 19.74 6.32 -3.74
C ASP A 71 18.61 5.64 -2.94
N ASP A 72 18.83 4.42 -2.45
CA ASP A 72 18.01 3.67 -1.50
C ASP A 72 18.91 3.20 -0.34
N TRP A 73 18.37 3.16 0.88
CA TRP A 73 19.05 2.61 2.05
C TRP A 73 18.06 2.14 3.11
N ARG A 74 18.49 1.23 4.00
CA ARG A 74 17.63 0.71 5.07
C ARG A 74 17.11 1.83 5.98
N GLY A 75 15.79 1.88 6.17
CA GLY A 75 15.12 2.91 6.96
C GLY A 75 15.05 4.27 6.26
N ASP A 76 15.13 4.30 4.94
CA ASP A 76 14.71 5.46 4.17
C ASP A 76 13.18 5.62 4.19
N GLY A 77 12.70 6.75 3.67
CA GLY A 77 11.32 7.14 3.87
C GLY A 77 10.30 6.38 3.05
N ASN A 78 10.70 5.46 2.17
CA ASN A 78 9.84 4.72 1.25
C ASN A 78 10.07 3.20 1.29
N GLY A 79 11.04 2.71 2.06
CA GLY A 79 11.25 1.29 2.31
C GLY A 79 12.51 0.76 1.63
N TYR A 80 13.10 -0.27 2.23
CA TYR A 80 14.37 -0.83 1.83
C TYR A 80 14.24 -1.77 0.62
N GLY A 81 14.90 -1.41 -0.48
CA GLY A 81 14.73 -2.09 -1.76
C GLY A 81 13.53 -1.58 -2.53
N HIS A 82 13.16 -0.31 -2.32
CA HIS A 82 12.06 0.35 -2.98
C HIS A 82 12.50 1.74 -3.48
N SER A 83 12.06 2.11 -4.67
CA SER A 83 12.29 3.47 -5.18
C SER A 83 11.22 3.91 -6.16
N SER A 84 10.92 5.21 -6.13
CA SER A 84 9.94 5.84 -6.99
C SER A 84 10.47 7.12 -7.64
N GLY A 85 10.22 7.29 -8.94
CA GLY A 85 10.48 8.55 -9.64
C GLY A 85 9.68 9.73 -9.06
N GLY A 86 8.55 9.45 -8.38
CA GLY A 86 7.72 10.47 -7.75
C GLY A 86 8.33 11.13 -6.52
N GLU A 87 9.39 10.56 -5.94
CA GLU A 87 10.04 11.08 -4.73
C GLU A 87 10.72 12.44 -4.94
N ASP A 88 10.96 12.85 -6.19
CA ASP A 88 11.51 14.16 -6.52
C ASP A 88 10.47 15.31 -6.48
N GLY A 89 9.21 14.96 -6.16
CA GLY A 89 8.05 15.86 -6.05
C GLY A 89 7.46 16.31 -7.40
N LYS A 90 7.87 15.72 -8.54
CA LYS A 90 7.38 16.09 -9.89
C LYS A 90 6.59 14.97 -10.56
N TYR A 91 5.34 14.82 -10.15
CA TYR A 91 4.38 13.83 -10.69
C TYR A 91 3.92 14.02 -12.15
N ASN A 92 4.53 14.94 -12.90
CA ASN A 92 4.20 15.21 -14.32
C ASN A 92 5.17 14.54 -15.29
N GLU A 93 6.13 13.76 -14.78
CA GLU A 93 7.11 13.02 -15.59
C GLU A 93 6.56 11.60 -15.92
N ASP A 94 7.38 10.71 -16.49
CA ASP A 94 7.03 9.29 -16.70
C ASP A 94 7.63 8.54 -15.52
N ASP A 95 7.03 8.76 -14.34
CA ASP A 95 7.45 8.22 -13.04
C ASP A 95 7.02 6.76 -12.91
N TYR A 96 7.92 5.96 -12.37
CA TYR A 96 7.75 4.54 -12.13
C TYR A 96 8.26 4.19 -10.74
N GLU A 97 7.69 3.12 -10.23
CA GLU A 97 8.02 2.54 -8.94
C GLU A 97 8.66 1.17 -9.17
N ILE A 98 9.66 0.83 -8.37
CA ILE A 98 10.36 -0.44 -8.46
C ILE A 98 10.71 -0.98 -7.08
N TRP A 99 10.39 -2.26 -6.87
CA TRP A 99 10.92 -3.05 -5.76
C TRP A 99 12.01 -3.98 -6.26
N PHE A 100 13.06 -4.12 -5.47
CA PHE A 100 14.21 -4.96 -5.76
C PHE A 100 14.84 -5.47 -4.45
N ASP A 101 15.64 -6.52 -4.57
CA ASP A 101 16.44 -7.01 -3.46
C ASP A 101 17.83 -7.39 -3.98
N ILE A 102 18.86 -7.21 -3.14
CA ILE A 102 20.26 -7.43 -3.49
C ILE A 102 20.89 -8.25 -2.37
N PHE A 103 21.34 -9.44 -2.68
CA PHE A 103 22.01 -10.28 -1.69
C PHE A 103 23.07 -11.15 -2.37
N GLU A 104 24.02 -11.63 -1.56
CA GLU A 104 25.05 -12.53 -2.01
C GLU A 104 24.52 -13.96 -2.11
N ILE A 105 24.97 -14.70 -3.13
CA ILE A 105 24.72 -16.13 -3.22
C ILE A 105 26.05 -16.85 -3.13
N VAL A 106 26.28 -17.56 -2.01
CA VAL A 106 27.53 -18.28 -1.75
C VAL A 106 27.38 -19.77 -2.11
N GLY A 107 28.33 -20.28 -2.90
CA GLY A 107 28.48 -21.71 -3.23
C GLY A 107 27.62 -22.24 -4.38
N ASP A 108 27.50 -23.56 -4.50
CA ASP A 108 26.62 -24.25 -5.47
C ASP A 108 25.12 -24.20 -5.08
N SER A 109 24.75 -23.28 -4.19
CA SER A 109 23.39 -23.07 -3.73
C SER A 109 22.51 -22.80 -4.96
N TRP A 110 21.42 -23.56 -5.12
CA TRP A 110 20.41 -23.24 -6.11
C TRP A 110 19.92 -21.82 -5.81
N TRP A 111 19.67 -21.03 -6.86
CA TRP A 111 19.35 -19.59 -6.83
C TRP A 111 18.28 -19.11 -5.81
N SER A 112 17.62 -20.02 -5.11
CA SER A 112 16.58 -19.79 -4.09
C SER A 112 16.87 -20.47 -2.73
N SER A 113 18.12 -20.84 -2.45
CA SER A 113 18.49 -21.64 -1.26
C SER A 113 19.75 -21.15 -0.56
N GLY A 114 20.23 -19.95 -0.89
CA GLY A 114 21.15 -19.20 -0.04
C GLY A 114 20.41 -18.54 1.11
N ASP A 115 21.13 -18.17 2.17
CA ASP A 115 20.71 -17.20 3.16
C ASP A 115 21.28 -15.82 2.80
N ARG A 116 20.69 -14.76 3.34
CA ARG A 116 21.08 -13.38 3.10
C ARG A 116 22.41 -13.03 3.77
N MET A 117 22.65 -13.60 4.95
CA MET A 117 23.85 -13.34 5.75
C MET A 117 25.12 -13.61 4.94
N THR A 118 25.99 -12.62 4.90
CA THR A 118 27.32 -12.79 4.31
C THR A 118 28.18 -13.76 5.16
N PRO A 119 29.18 -14.42 4.56
CA PRO A 119 30.19 -15.16 5.31
C PRO A 119 30.82 -14.38 6.48
N TRP A 120 31.05 -13.08 6.32
CA TRP A 120 31.62 -12.23 7.39
C TRP A 120 30.66 -12.08 8.58
N GLU A 121 29.36 -11.91 8.33
CA GLU A 121 28.34 -11.85 9.37
C GLU A 121 28.23 -13.16 10.13
N LYS A 122 28.25 -14.29 9.41
CA LYS A 122 28.27 -15.61 10.05
C LYS A 122 29.45 -15.74 10.99
N VAL A 123 30.65 -15.35 10.56
CA VAL A 123 31.85 -15.38 11.41
C VAL A 123 31.71 -14.44 12.62
N LYS A 124 31.18 -13.22 12.42
CA LYS A 124 30.90 -12.25 13.49
C LYS A 124 29.96 -12.81 14.55
N TYR A 125 28.93 -13.57 14.15
CA TYR A 125 27.99 -14.23 15.05
C TYR A 125 28.47 -15.59 15.58
N GLY A 126 29.65 -16.05 15.16
CA GLY A 126 30.19 -17.37 15.57
C GLY A 126 29.49 -18.56 14.89
N LEU A 127 28.78 -18.31 13.80
CA LEU A 127 28.10 -19.31 12.97
C LEU A 127 29.06 -19.94 11.96
N ASN A 128 28.70 -21.12 11.47
CA ASN A 128 29.45 -21.78 10.40
C ASN A 128 29.13 -21.14 9.03
N GLU A 129 30.14 -20.58 8.37
CA GLU A 129 30.03 -19.88 7.07
C GLU A 129 29.39 -20.72 5.94
N SER A 130 29.55 -22.05 5.97
CA SER A 130 29.07 -22.98 4.94
C SER A 130 27.65 -23.48 5.17
N LYS A 131 26.98 -23.05 6.24
CA LYS A 131 25.59 -23.41 6.54
C LYS A 131 24.65 -22.27 6.14
N ASN A 132 23.44 -22.66 5.74
CA ASN A 132 22.32 -21.76 5.52
C ASN A 132 21.53 -21.60 6.83
N TYR A 133 21.26 -20.36 7.23
CA TYR A 133 20.44 -20.00 8.39
C TYR A 133 19.19 -19.18 8.05
N GLY A 134 18.90 -18.93 6.78
CA GLY A 134 17.96 -17.87 6.40
C GLY A 134 16.51 -18.08 6.84
N ASN A 135 16.06 -19.34 6.83
CA ASN A 135 14.74 -19.73 7.35
C ASN A 135 14.79 -20.29 8.77
N VAL A 136 15.91 -20.07 9.48
CA VAL A 136 16.10 -20.51 10.86
C VAL A 136 15.87 -19.31 11.76
N ASP A 137 15.14 -19.52 12.85
CA ASP A 137 15.06 -18.60 13.98
C ASP A 137 16.11 -19.09 15.00
N ILE A 138 17.28 -18.44 15.01
CA ILE A 138 18.46 -18.93 15.74
C ILE A 138 18.33 -18.67 17.24
N ASP A 139 17.76 -17.53 17.63
CA ASP A 139 17.63 -17.10 19.02
C ASP A 139 16.26 -17.40 19.65
N GLY A 140 15.27 -17.78 18.84
CA GLY A 140 13.99 -18.33 19.26
C GLY A 140 12.95 -17.26 19.59
N ASP A 141 13.02 -16.07 19.00
CA ASP A 141 12.07 -14.99 19.24
C ASP A 141 10.86 -14.97 18.29
N GLY A 142 10.86 -15.86 17.29
CA GLY A 142 9.75 -16.09 16.38
C GLY A 142 9.94 -15.48 14.99
N ILE A 143 11.04 -14.76 14.73
CA ILE A 143 11.36 -14.20 13.42
C ILE A 143 12.53 -14.98 12.77
N PRO A 144 12.49 -15.26 11.45
CA PRO A 144 13.64 -15.89 10.78
C PRO A 144 14.79 -14.93 10.54
N SER A 145 15.99 -15.48 10.62
CA SER A 145 17.23 -14.73 10.51
C SER A 145 17.44 -13.95 9.21
N ASP A 146 16.92 -14.38 8.05
CA ASP A 146 17.03 -13.57 6.82
C ASP A 146 16.20 -12.28 6.90
N TRP A 147 15.04 -12.32 7.56
CA TRP A 147 14.21 -11.13 7.74
C TRP A 147 14.91 -10.17 8.71
N GLU A 148 15.43 -10.71 9.82
CA GLU A 148 16.17 -9.92 10.79
C GLU A 148 17.39 -9.25 10.16
N ASP A 149 18.20 -10.02 9.42
CA ASP A 149 19.38 -9.54 8.71
C ASP A 149 19.04 -8.44 7.68
N LYS A 150 17.97 -8.65 6.89
CA LYS A 150 17.48 -7.66 5.93
C LYS A 150 17.15 -6.32 6.60
N TYR A 151 16.46 -6.36 7.73
CA TYR A 151 15.97 -5.16 8.42
C TYR A 151 16.87 -4.70 9.58
N GLY A 152 18.06 -5.28 9.72
CA GLY A 152 19.10 -4.81 10.65
C GLY A 152 18.88 -5.19 12.11
N TYR A 153 18.01 -6.17 12.36
CA TYR A 153 17.90 -6.87 13.63
C TYR A 153 19.04 -7.87 13.78
N ASN A 154 19.29 -8.33 15.00
CA ASN A 154 20.45 -9.19 15.27
C ASN A 154 20.01 -10.66 15.36
N PRO A 155 20.32 -11.51 14.35
CA PRO A 155 19.75 -12.84 14.25
C PRO A 155 20.15 -13.84 15.34
N VAL A 156 20.94 -13.43 16.34
CA VAL A 156 21.40 -14.30 17.44
C VAL A 156 21.13 -13.67 18.82
N VAL A 157 20.36 -12.59 18.88
CA VAL A 157 19.99 -11.89 20.11
C VAL A 157 18.48 -11.63 20.08
N PRO A 158 17.71 -12.30 20.95
CA PRO A 158 16.25 -12.25 20.87
C PRO A 158 15.73 -10.85 21.16
N GLU A 159 14.79 -10.40 20.34
CA GLU A 159 14.18 -9.08 20.39
C GLU A 159 12.65 -9.18 20.60
N ASP A 160 12.03 -8.10 21.08
CA ASP A 160 10.59 -8.08 21.38
C ASP A 160 9.77 -7.67 20.15
N HIS A 161 9.90 -8.43 19.06
CA HIS A 161 9.29 -8.11 17.75
C HIS A 161 7.79 -7.83 17.82
N LYS A 162 7.07 -8.46 18.76
CA LYS A 162 5.62 -8.27 18.93
C LYS A 162 5.23 -6.88 19.47
N HIS A 163 6.20 -6.07 19.92
CA HIS A 163 5.97 -4.72 20.42
C HIS A 163 6.82 -3.67 19.69
N LEU A 164 7.41 -4.03 18.56
CA LEU A 164 8.19 -3.15 17.71
C LEU A 164 7.37 -2.81 16.47
N ASP A 165 7.00 -1.54 16.35
CA ASP A 165 6.33 -0.91 15.21
C ASP A 165 7.13 0.38 14.92
N PRO A 166 8.25 0.29 14.17
CA PRO A 166 9.19 1.40 14.02
C PRO A 166 8.67 2.58 13.19
N ASP A 167 7.77 2.34 12.24
CA ASP A 167 7.18 3.36 11.37
C ASP A 167 5.80 3.84 11.83
N ASN A 168 5.23 3.18 12.86
CA ASN A 168 3.98 3.53 13.52
C ASN A 168 2.81 3.49 12.53
N ASP A 169 2.73 2.42 11.75
CA ASP A 169 1.60 2.15 10.87
C ASP A 169 0.54 1.23 11.49
N GLY A 170 0.85 0.61 12.63
CA GLY A 170 0.00 -0.36 13.31
C GLY A 170 0.27 -1.81 12.90
N LEU A 171 1.45 -2.13 12.37
CA LEU A 171 1.94 -3.48 12.17
C LEU A 171 3.19 -3.66 13.03
N ASP A 172 3.16 -4.67 13.90
CA ASP A 172 4.40 -5.05 14.60
C ASP A 172 5.31 -5.88 13.69
N ASN A 173 6.59 -6.02 14.06
CA ASN A 173 7.56 -6.77 13.26
C ASN A 173 7.15 -8.22 12.97
N VAL A 174 6.31 -8.85 13.81
CA VAL A 174 5.80 -10.21 13.54
C VAL A 174 4.78 -10.15 12.39
N GLU A 175 3.91 -9.15 12.40
CA GLU A 175 2.92 -8.89 11.36
C GLU A 175 3.61 -8.50 10.04
N GLU A 176 4.59 -7.60 10.09
CA GLU A 176 5.49 -7.25 8.98
C GLU A 176 6.18 -8.46 8.35
N TYR A 177 6.68 -9.38 9.19
CA TYR A 177 7.23 -10.65 8.68
C TYR A 177 6.17 -11.49 7.97
N MET A 178 4.95 -11.60 8.53
CA MET A 178 3.86 -12.37 7.92
C MET A 178 3.38 -11.78 6.59
N THR A 179 3.47 -10.47 6.42
CA THR A 179 3.09 -9.71 5.21
C THR A 179 4.26 -9.50 4.24
N SER A 180 5.51 -9.74 4.65
CA SER A 180 6.74 -9.49 3.86
C SER A 180 6.75 -10.05 2.43
N LYS A 181 6.05 -11.16 2.18
CA LYS A 181 5.89 -11.72 0.81
C LYS A 181 5.12 -10.81 -0.14
N TRP A 182 4.46 -9.79 0.39
CA TRP A 182 3.76 -8.72 -0.32
C TRP A 182 4.50 -7.40 -0.25
N LEU A 183 5.79 -7.43 0.13
CA LEU A 183 6.72 -6.29 0.14
C LEU A 183 6.52 -5.32 1.32
N SER A 184 5.95 -5.79 2.42
CA SER A 184 5.92 -5.07 3.70
C SER A 184 7.33 -4.69 4.17
N ASP A 185 7.49 -3.51 4.77
CA ASP A 185 8.73 -3.01 5.32
C ASP A 185 8.50 -2.38 6.72
N PRO A 186 9.19 -2.87 7.78
CA PRO A 186 9.00 -2.38 9.15
C PRO A 186 9.43 -0.91 9.38
N PHE A 187 9.98 -0.23 8.37
CA PHE A 187 10.37 1.16 8.44
C PHE A 187 9.62 2.07 7.45
N CYS A 188 8.69 1.53 6.65
CA CYS A 188 7.89 2.31 5.71
C CYS A 188 6.41 1.94 5.82
N PRO A 189 5.53 2.93 6.09
CA PRO A 189 4.13 2.64 6.38
C PRO A 189 3.43 1.83 5.30
N ASP A 190 2.85 0.70 5.71
CA ASP A 190 2.08 -0.19 4.88
C ASP A 190 0.59 -0.13 5.25
N VAL A 191 -0.27 -0.22 4.24
CA VAL A 191 -1.72 -0.31 4.43
C VAL A 191 -2.25 -1.49 3.62
N PHE A 192 -2.80 -2.48 4.32
CA PHE A 192 -3.39 -3.65 3.70
C PHE A 192 -4.91 -3.52 3.63
N VAL A 193 -5.50 -3.66 2.44
CA VAL A 193 -6.95 -3.60 2.23
C VAL A 193 -7.43 -4.87 1.56
N GLU A 194 -8.16 -5.70 2.28
CA GLU A 194 -8.87 -6.84 1.72
C GLU A 194 -10.25 -6.39 1.22
N VAL A 195 -10.55 -6.66 -0.05
CA VAL A 195 -11.79 -6.21 -0.69
C VAL A 195 -12.60 -7.38 -1.25
N ASP A 196 -13.84 -7.49 -0.79
CA ASP A 196 -14.81 -8.45 -1.28
C ASP A 196 -15.89 -7.80 -2.14
N PHE A 197 -16.47 -8.62 -2.99
CA PHE A 197 -17.39 -8.21 -4.03
C PHE A 197 -18.76 -8.83 -3.84
N MET A 198 -19.79 -8.18 -4.41
CA MET A 198 -21.15 -8.72 -4.37
C MET A 198 -21.57 -9.22 -5.75
N LYS A 199 -22.15 -10.41 -5.77
CA LYS A 199 -22.74 -10.99 -6.97
C LYS A 199 -23.90 -10.13 -7.48
N ALA A 200 -24.01 -10.01 -8.80
CA ALA A 200 -25.11 -9.29 -9.42
C ALA A 200 -26.46 -9.97 -9.16
N LYS A 201 -27.54 -9.17 -9.14
CA LYS A 201 -28.91 -9.67 -9.02
C LYS A 201 -29.27 -10.66 -10.12
N TYR A 202 -28.82 -10.37 -11.34
CA TYR A 202 -29.16 -11.12 -12.53
C TYR A 202 -27.91 -11.57 -13.29
N PRO A 203 -27.89 -12.75 -13.94
CA PRO A 203 -26.72 -13.26 -14.65
C PRO A 203 -26.20 -12.41 -15.81
N TRP A 204 -27.03 -11.51 -16.36
CA TRP A 204 -26.64 -10.60 -17.45
C TRP A 204 -26.11 -9.25 -16.95
N GLN A 205 -26.13 -9.02 -15.65
CA GLN A 205 -25.56 -7.83 -15.03
C GLN A 205 -24.14 -8.13 -14.56
N LYS A 206 -23.28 -7.10 -14.57
CA LYS A 206 -21.95 -7.21 -14.00
C LYS A 206 -22.03 -7.20 -12.48
N ASP A 207 -21.25 -8.08 -11.85
CA ASP A 207 -21.05 -8.11 -10.41
C ASP A 207 -20.58 -6.74 -9.89
N TYR A 208 -20.79 -6.50 -8.60
CA TYR A 208 -20.42 -5.28 -7.91
C TYR A 208 -18.98 -5.44 -7.43
N VAL A 209 -18.05 -5.03 -8.29
CA VAL A 209 -16.60 -5.18 -8.08
C VAL A 209 -15.90 -3.82 -8.08
N LEU A 210 -14.75 -3.74 -7.40
CA LEU A 210 -13.81 -2.64 -7.52
C LEU A 210 -12.87 -2.90 -8.71
N PRO A 211 -12.92 -2.11 -9.80
CA PRO A 211 -12.03 -2.31 -10.93
C PRO A 211 -10.55 -2.23 -10.54
N LYS A 212 -9.69 -3.05 -11.16
CA LYS A 212 -8.24 -2.97 -10.95
C LYS A 212 -7.69 -1.56 -11.13
N LYS A 213 -8.06 -0.89 -12.22
CA LYS A 213 -7.68 0.50 -12.45
C LYS A 213 -8.13 1.46 -11.33
N SER A 214 -9.22 1.18 -10.63
CA SER A 214 -9.62 1.96 -9.46
C SER A 214 -8.68 1.71 -8.27
N GLN A 215 -8.32 0.46 -7.99
CA GLN A 215 -7.34 0.10 -6.95
C GLN A 215 -6.02 0.83 -7.20
N GLU A 216 -5.49 0.74 -8.42
CA GLU A 216 -4.22 1.33 -8.82
C GLU A 216 -4.20 2.86 -8.72
N MET A 217 -5.33 3.53 -8.99
CA MET A 217 -5.44 4.98 -8.80
C MET A 217 -5.32 5.38 -7.33
N ILE A 218 -5.81 4.53 -6.41
CA ILE A 218 -5.69 4.76 -4.97
C ILE A 218 -4.24 4.46 -4.54
N ILE A 219 -3.66 3.34 -4.98
CA ILE A 219 -2.24 2.99 -4.72
C ILE A 219 -1.33 4.15 -5.16
N SER A 220 -1.53 4.66 -6.38
CA SER A 220 -0.78 5.81 -6.90
C SER A 220 -0.95 7.10 -6.11
N ALA A 221 -2.02 7.24 -5.32
CA ALA A 221 -2.19 8.41 -4.45
C ALA A 221 -1.36 8.24 -3.17
N PHE A 222 -1.43 7.07 -2.54
CA PHE A 222 -0.66 6.74 -1.33
C PHE A 222 0.86 6.74 -1.58
N SER A 223 1.32 6.23 -2.73
CA SER A 223 2.76 6.17 -3.03
C SER A 223 3.43 7.54 -3.12
N LYS A 224 2.70 8.60 -3.52
CA LYS A 224 3.22 9.98 -3.50
C LYS A 224 3.55 10.48 -2.09
N HIS A 225 2.97 9.85 -1.07
CA HIS A 225 3.14 10.18 0.34
C HIS A 225 3.97 9.13 1.07
N ASN A 226 4.70 8.27 0.35
CA ASN A 226 5.48 7.16 0.88
C ASN A 226 4.69 6.31 1.88
N ILE A 227 3.52 5.87 1.44
CA ILE A 227 2.74 4.85 2.12
C ILE A 227 2.49 3.78 1.07
N THR A 228 2.89 2.54 1.34
CA THR A 228 2.65 1.42 0.43
C THR A 228 1.25 0.89 0.68
N LEU A 229 0.40 0.90 -0.35
CA LEU A 229 -0.97 0.40 -0.24
C LEU A 229 -1.12 -0.92 -0.99
N HIS A 230 -1.60 -1.95 -0.31
CA HIS A 230 -1.84 -3.27 -0.88
C HIS A 230 -3.33 -3.58 -0.94
N PHE A 231 -3.82 -3.95 -2.12
CA PHE A 231 -5.18 -4.50 -2.27
C PHE A 231 -5.14 -6.02 -2.39
N ASP A 232 -5.79 -6.71 -1.45
CA ASP A 232 -6.12 -8.13 -1.58
C ASP A 232 -7.52 -8.29 -2.18
N ASP A 233 -7.58 -8.56 -3.48
CA ASP A 233 -8.83 -8.94 -4.16
C ASP A 233 -8.81 -10.40 -4.63
N GLY A 234 -8.12 -11.26 -3.87
CA GLY A 234 -7.85 -12.66 -4.22
C GLY A 234 -6.37 -12.95 -4.47
N SER A 235 -5.52 -11.92 -4.49
CA SER A 235 -4.09 -12.01 -4.82
C SER A 235 -3.22 -12.36 -3.61
N MET A 236 -3.70 -12.11 -2.39
CA MET A 236 -2.92 -12.26 -1.17
C MET A 236 -3.49 -13.39 -0.28
N GLY A 237 -4.42 -14.19 -0.79
CA GLY A 237 -4.92 -15.40 -0.10
C GLY A 237 -6.16 -15.17 0.78
N GLY A 238 -6.66 -13.94 0.84
CA GLY A 238 -8.05 -13.62 1.19
C GLY A 238 -8.69 -12.85 0.03
N GLY A 239 -9.74 -12.07 0.31
CA GLY A 239 -10.32 -11.11 -0.63
C GLY A 239 -10.90 -11.70 -1.93
N GLY A 240 -11.55 -10.85 -2.71
CA GLY A 240 -12.11 -11.23 -4.01
C GLY A 240 -13.31 -12.17 -3.94
N ASP A 241 -13.84 -12.44 -2.75
CA ASP A 241 -14.99 -13.32 -2.59
C ASP A 241 -16.24 -12.68 -3.19
N LEU A 242 -17.09 -13.52 -3.77
CA LEU A 242 -18.39 -13.09 -4.31
C LEU A 242 -19.51 -13.39 -3.31
N ILE A 243 -19.76 -12.42 -2.44
CA ILE A 243 -20.87 -12.43 -1.48
C ILE A 243 -22.21 -12.51 -2.24
N PRO A 244 -23.20 -13.30 -1.76
CA PRO A 244 -24.52 -13.37 -2.38
C PRO A 244 -25.16 -12.00 -2.57
N TYR A 245 -25.94 -11.87 -3.64
CA TYR A 245 -26.65 -10.62 -3.92
C TYR A 245 -27.57 -10.25 -2.77
N ASP A 246 -27.42 -9.00 -2.32
CA ASP A 246 -28.35 -8.32 -1.45
C ASP A 246 -28.71 -6.98 -2.10
N ASP A 247 -30.01 -6.65 -2.17
CA ASP A 247 -30.42 -5.37 -2.73
C ASP A 247 -30.03 -4.19 -1.83
N ARG A 248 -29.90 -4.44 -0.53
CA ARG A 248 -29.58 -3.40 0.46
C ARG A 248 -29.00 -3.99 1.75
N MET A 249 -27.70 -3.76 1.99
CA MET A 249 -27.05 -4.17 3.23
C MET A 249 -27.18 -3.13 4.35
N TYR A 250 -27.70 -3.54 5.51
CA TYR A 250 -27.77 -2.74 6.73
C TYR A 250 -26.52 -2.95 7.62
N GLY A 251 -26.39 -2.14 8.68
CA GLY A 251 -25.16 -2.13 9.49
C GLY A 251 -24.85 -3.45 10.19
N ASP A 252 -25.87 -4.13 10.69
CA ASP A 252 -25.78 -5.46 11.29
C ASP A 252 -25.41 -6.54 10.26
N GLU A 253 -25.94 -6.46 9.05
CA GLU A 253 -25.57 -7.36 7.94
C GLU A 253 -24.13 -7.15 7.47
N LEU A 254 -23.66 -5.90 7.44
CA LEU A 254 -22.27 -5.56 7.11
C LEU A 254 -21.29 -6.12 8.15
N ILE A 255 -21.60 -5.97 9.45
CA ILE A 255 -20.80 -6.56 10.54
C ILE A 255 -20.83 -8.09 10.43
N ALA A 256 -21.98 -8.70 10.18
CA ALA A 256 -22.07 -10.15 10.01
C ALA A 256 -21.30 -10.64 8.77
N ALA A 257 -21.27 -9.86 7.69
CA ALA A 257 -20.44 -10.15 6.53
C ALA A 257 -18.94 -10.04 6.85
N ARG A 258 -18.52 -9.01 7.59
CA ARG A 258 -17.14 -8.85 8.09
C ARG A 258 -16.67 -10.10 8.83
N GLU A 259 -17.43 -10.52 9.84
CA GLU A 259 -17.09 -11.70 10.64
C GLU A 259 -17.04 -12.99 9.82
N LYS A 260 -17.94 -13.13 8.84
CA LYS A 260 -18.07 -14.37 8.09
C LYS A 260 -17.05 -14.52 6.96
N TYR A 261 -16.85 -13.48 6.16
CA TYR A 261 -16.09 -13.55 4.92
C TYR A 261 -14.61 -13.24 5.15
N PHE A 262 -14.31 -12.17 5.89
CA PHE A 262 -12.93 -11.74 6.14
C PHE A 262 -12.29 -12.44 7.34
N LEU A 263 -13.03 -12.59 8.45
CA LEU A 263 -12.49 -13.19 9.68
C LEU A 263 -12.79 -14.68 9.82
N HIS A 264 -13.55 -15.27 8.87
CA HIS A 264 -13.94 -16.68 8.86
C HIS A 264 -14.58 -17.20 10.16
N GLY A 265 -15.20 -16.32 10.94
CA GLY A 265 -15.78 -16.62 12.24
C GLY A 265 -14.77 -16.88 13.37
N ASP A 266 -13.48 -16.63 13.13
CA ASP A 266 -12.42 -16.72 14.15
C ASP A 266 -12.10 -15.32 14.69
N PRO A 267 -12.43 -15.02 15.95
CA PRO A 267 -12.14 -13.71 16.54
C PRO A 267 -10.64 -13.42 16.69
N ASN A 268 -9.79 -14.45 16.65
CA ASN A 268 -8.33 -14.36 16.72
C ASN A 268 -7.67 -14.59 15.35
N TYR A 269 -8.43 -14.45 14.27
CA TYR A 269 -7.88 -14.57 12.93
C TYR A 269 -6.75 -13.56 12.73
N TRP A 270 -5.60 -14.03 12.27
CA TRP A 270 -4.35 -13.25 12.27
C TRP A 270 -4.42 -11.96 11.44
N ARG A 271 -5.31 -11.89 10.44
CA ARG A 271 -5.49 -10.67 9.62
C ARG A 271 -6.21 -9.55 10.36
N ARG A 272 -6.88 -9.86 11.47
CA ARG A 272 -7.57 -8.86 12.28
C ARG A 272 -6.56 -7.93 12.92
N GLY A 273 -6.69 -6.63 12.68
CA GLY A 273 -5.70 -5.65 13.13
C GLY A 273 -4.46 -5.59 12.23
N VAL A 274 -4.50 -6.27 11.07
CA VAL A 274 -3.49 -6.17 10.00
C VAL A 274 -4.11 -5.61 8.72
N PHE A 275 -5.34 -6.04 8.38
CA PHE A 275 -6.06 -5.62 7.17
C PHE A 275 -7.25 -4.73 7.49
N HIS A 276 -7.47 -3.74 6.63
CA HIS A 276 -8.75 -3.06 6.45
C HIS A 276 -9.67 -3.87 5.55
N TYR A 277 -10.99 -3.81 5.76
CA TYR A 277 -11.97 -4.64 5.05
C TYR A 277 -12.99 -3.80 4.26
N GLY A 278 -12.99 -3.98 2.94
CA GLY A 278 -13.88 -3.27 2.03
C GLY A 278 -14.94 -4.17 1.40
N ILE A 279 -16.23 -3.81 1.50
CA ILE A 279 -17.31 -4.53 0.80
C ILE A 279 -17.86 -3.70 -0.35
N MET A 280 -17.71 -4.20 -1.58
CA MET A 280 -18.34 -3.63 -2.78
C MET A 280 -19.75 -4.20 -2.94
N CYS A 281 -20.74 -3.53 -2.36
CA CYS A 281 -22.13 -3.99 -2.35
C CYS A 281 -22.97 -3.34 -3.46
N CYS A 282 -24.19 -3.87 -3.67
CA CYS A 282 -25.16 -3.22 -4.54
C CYS A 282 -25.46 -1.80 -4.02
N GLN A 283 -26.01 -1.71 -2.81
CA GLN A 283 -26.39 -0.46 -2.17
C GLN A 283 -26.43 -0.68 -0.65
N MET A 284 -26.06 0.32 0.15
CA MET A 284 -26.29 0.25 1.59
C MET A 284 -27.70 0.71 1.98
N GLY A 285 -28.19 0.19 3.10
CA GLY A 285 -29.34 0.73 3.81
C GLY A 285 -28.95 1.87 4.73
N TRP A 286 -29.48 3.06 4.45
CA TRP A 286 -29.35 4.24 5.31
C TRP A 286 -30.69 4.94 5.46
N GLY A 287 -31.03 5.39 6.67
CA GLY A 287 -32.35 5.90 7.04
C GLY A 287 -32.93 6.95 6.08
N GLY A 288 -33.72 6.49 5.11
CA GLY A 288 -34.48 7.30 4.16
C GLY A 288 -33.74 7.88 2.94
N ARG A 289 -32.41 7.72 2.82
CA ARG A 289 -31.63 8.25 1.68
C ARG A 289 -30.59 7.24 1.16
N PRO A 290 -30.37 7.15 -0.15
CA PRO A 290 -29.27 6.36 -0.70
C PRO A 290 -27.93 7.06 -0.39
N ALA A 291 -26.94 6.28 0.04
CA ALA A 291 -25.57 6.75 0.31
C ALA A 291 -24.57 5.99 -0.57
N GLY A 292 -23.42 6.63 -0.81
CA GLY A 292 -22.37 6.14 -1.71
C GLY A 292 -21.45 5.10 -1.10
N GLY A 293 -21.14 5.27 0.18
CA GLY A 293 -20.40 4.36 1.02
C GLY A 293 -20.63 4.70 2.50
N ARG A 294 -20.07 3.88 3.39
CA ARG A 294 -19.92 4.19 4.80
C ARG A 294 -18.81 3.34 5.41
N MET A 295 -18.09 3.90 6.37
CA MET A 295 -17.46 3.11 7.42
C MET A 295 -18.54 2.45 8.29
N PHE A 296 -18.39 1.17 8.61
CA PHE A 296 -19.31 0.45 9.49
C PHE A 296 -18.63 -0.22 10.69
N TYR A 297 -17.30 -0.30 10.67
CA TYR A 297 -16.46 -0.74 11.78
C TYR A 297 -15.12 0.02 11.75
N ILE A 298 -14.30 -0.04 12.80
CA ILE A 298 -13.06 0.77 12.88
C ILE A 298 -12.09 0.52 11.72
N ASP A 299 -12.03 -0.72 11.24
CA ASP A 299 -11.19 -1.19 10.13
C ASP A 299 -11.98 -1.48 8.85
N SER A 300 -13.30 -1.23 8.84
CA SER A 300 -14.17 -1.74 7.78
C SER A 300 -15.13 -0.72 7.19
N PHE A 301 -15.25 -0.79 5.87
CA PHE A 301 -16.10 0.08 5.09
C PHE A 301 -16.84 -0.64 3.97
N CYS A 302 -17.89 -0.02 3.43
CA CYS A 302 -18.61 -0.52 2.27
C CYS A 302 -18.85 0.58 1.24
N VAL A 303 -18.93 0.19 -0.03
CA VAL A 303 -19.21 1.08 -1.15
C VAL A 303 -20.38 0.53 -1.95
N GLY A 304 -21.40 1.37 -2.15
CA GLY A 304 -22.56 1.06 -2.99
C GLY A 304 -22.24 1.23 -4.46
N VAL A 305 -21.80 0.17 -5.14
CA VAL A 305 -21.42 0.22 -6.55
C VAL A 305 -22.62 0.58 -7.46
N GLN A 306 -23.85 0.15 -7.11
CA GLN A 306 -25.04 0.55 -7.86
C GLN A 306 -25.31 2.06 -7.75
N TYR A 307 -24.94 2.70 -6.64
CA TYR A 307 -25.04 4.15 -6.47
C TYR A 307 -24.23 4.86 -7.55
N VAL A 308 -22.96 4.49 -7.71
CA VAL A 308 -22.08 5.06 -8.76
C VAL A 308 -22.65 4.79 -10.15
N ARG A 309 -23.14 3.57 -10.42
CA ARG A 309 -23.77 3.23 -11.71
C ARG A 309 -24.99 4.12 -12.02
N ASN A 310 -25.83 4.40 -11.02
CA ASN A 310 -27.03 5.22 -11.18
C ASN A 310 -26.70 6.69 -11.49
N TRP A 311 -25.64 7.22 -10.90
CA TRP A 311 -25.23 8.61 -11.05
C TRP A 311 -24.15 8.84 -12.13
N LEU A 312 -23.67 7.78 -12.78
CA LEU A 312 -22.55 7.82 -13.73
C LEU A 312 -22.73 8.86 -14.84
N TRP A 313 -23.95 9.07 -15.33
CA TRP A 313 -24.22 10.08 -16.36
C TRP A 313 -23.88 11.50 -15.89
N MET A 314 -24.18 11.83 -14.63
CA MET A 314 -23.92 13.13 -14.03
C MET A 314 -22.43 13.26 -13.69
N LEU A 315 -21.81 12.19 -13.20
CA LEU A 315 -20.37 12.16 -12.89
C LEU A 315 -19.53 12.39 -14.16
N LYS A 316 -19.93 11.81 -15.29
CA LYS A 316 -19.32 12.07 -16.60
C LYS A 316 -19.44 13.53 -17.05
N LEU A 317 -20.56 14.20 -16.79
CA LEU A 317 -20.71 15.62 -17.08
C LEU A 317 -19.78 16.51 -16.22
N GLN A 318 -19.33 16.00 -15.07
CA GLN A 318 -18.40 16.69 -14.18
C GLN A 318 -16.93 16.29 -14.42
N GLY A 319 -16.62 15.59 -15.51
CA GLY A 319 -15.25 15.22 -15.89
C GLY A 319 -14.70 13.95 -15.22
N SER A 320 -15.55 13.17 -14.53
CA SER A 320 -15.18 11.88 -13.97
C SER A 320 -15.61 10.71 -14.88
N ASP A 321 -15.25 9.49 -14.50
CA ASP A 321 -15.69 8.25 -15.13
C ASP A 321 -16.01 7.18 -14.08
N TYR A 322 -16.36 5.97 -14.51
CA TYR A 322 -16.76 4.91 -13.60
C TYR A 322 -15.62 4.47 -12.68
N GLU A 323 -14.39 4.44 -13.19
CA GLU A 323 -13.21 3.95 -12.45
C GLU A 323 -12.73 5.01 -11.46
N THR A 324 -12.66 6.27 -11.91
CA THR A 324 -12.33 7.43 -11.06
C THR A 324 -13.37 7.62 -9.96
N ALA A 325 -14.66 7.47 -10.27
CA ALA A 325 -15.71 7.61 -9.27
C ALA A 325 -15.66 6.51 -8.21
N LEU A 326 -15.43 5.25 -8.61
CA LEU A 326 -15.28 4.15 -7.66
C LEU A 326 -14.00 4.25 -6.84
N ALA A 327 -12.88 4.65 -7.44
CA ALA A 327 -11.64 4.89 -6.73
C ALA A 327 -11.83 5.99 -5.67
N SER A 328 -12.42 7.12 -6.07
CA SER A 328 -12.64 8.27 -5.19
C SER A 328 -13.53 7.96 -4.00
N VAL A 329 -14.66 7.26 -4.20
CA VAL A 329 -15.53 6.88 -3.07
C VAL A 329 -14.91 5.77 -2.21
N THR A 330 -14.16 4.84 -2.81
CA THR A 330 -13.46 3.80 -2.02
C THR A 330 -12.39 4.44 -1.13
N MET A 331 -11.61 5.36 -1.69
CA MET A 331 -10.62 6.14 -0.96
C MET A 331 -11.29 7.00 0.13
N HIS A 332 -12.41 7.66 -0.16
CA HIS A 332 -13.18 8.39 0.85
C HIS A 332 -13.54 7.53 2.06
N GLU A 333 -14.07 6.32 1.82
CA GLU A 333 -14.45 5.43 2.92
C GLU A 333 -13.24 4.84 3.65
N LEU A 334 -12.14 4.54 2.94
CA LEU A 334 -10.87 4.14 3.53
C LEU A 334 -10.30 5.25 4.41
N GLY A 335 -10.43 6.52 4.01
CA GLY A 335 -9.99 7.69 4.77
C GLY A 335 -10.63 7.75 6.16
N HIS A 336 -11.90 7.35 6.29
CA HIS A 336 -12.54 7.20 7.59
C HIS A 336 -11.87 6.11 8.44
N THR A 337 -11.59 4.93 7.89
CA THR A 337 -10.89 3.88 8.67
C THR A 337 -9.46 4.31 9.06
N LEU A 338 -8.85 5.22 8.29
CA LEU A 338 -7.55 5.84 8.57
C LEU A 338 -7.63 7.08 9.48
N GLY A 339 -8.81 7.43 10.01
CA GLY A 339 -8.95 8.44 11.07
C GLY A 339 -9.43 9.83 10.65
N LEU A 340 -9.82 10.02 9.39
CA LEU A 340 -10.38 11.29 8.89
C LEU A 340 -11.87 11.44 9.27
N PHE A 341 -12.14 12.26 10.29
CA PHE A 341 -13.51 12.53 10.78
C PHE A 341 -13.73 13.97 11.25
N ALA A 342 -12.72 14.55 11.89
CA ALA A 342 -12.89 15.69 12.79
C ALA A 342 -12.55 17.02 12.10
N PHE A 343 -13.10 17.24 10.91
CA PHE A 343 -12.94 18.48 10.17
C PHE A 343 -14.23 18.85 9.44
N ASP A 344 -14.65 20.11 9.55
CA ASP A 344 -15.95 20.58 9.05
C ASP A 344 -16.09 20.46 7.51
N GLY A 345 -14.99 20.30 6.78
CA GLY A 345 -14.98 20.01 5.33
C GLY A 345 -15.30 18.56 4.98
N ILE A 346 -15.02 17.61 5.89
CA ILE A 346 -15.29 16.17 5.73
C ILE A 346 -16.80 15.95 5.80
N ASP A 347 -17.32 15.12 4.89
CA ASP A 347 -18.75 14.76 4.84
C ASP A 347 -19.73 15.94 4.78
N ASN A 348 -19.26 17.11 4.35
CA ASN A 348 -20.05 18.31 4.42
C ASN A 348 -21.15 18.31 3.36
N GLU A 349 -22.37 17.98 3.77
CA GLU A 349 -23.58 17.97 2.93
C GLU A 349 -23.79 19.27 2.13
N THR A 350 -23.32 20.41 2.66
CA THR A 350 -23.46 21.71 2.00
C THR A 350 -22.49 21.91 0.83
N THR A 351 -21.50 21.03 0.64
CA THR A 351 -20.51 21.12 -0.46
C THR A 351 -20.89 20.30 -1.68
N ARG A 352 -22.03 19.60 -1.67
CA ARG A 352 -22.50 18.76 -2.79
C ARG A 352 -22.84 19.55 -4.05
N PHE A 353 -23.42 20.73 -3.89
CA PHE A 353 -24.07 21.44 -4.98
C PHE A 353 -23.69 22.92 -5.06
N PRO A 354 -23.49 23.47 -6.28
CA PRO A 354 -23.03 24.85 -6.47
C PRO A 354 -24.01 25.93 -6.03
N TRP A 355 -25.26 25.61 -5.72
CA TRP A 355 -26.22 26.58 -5.17
C TRP A 355 -26.10 26.75 -3.64
N ASN A 356 -25.32 25.90 -2.96
CA ASN A 356 -25.06 26.02 -1.53
C ASN A 356 -23.81 26.86 -1.27
N LYS A 357 -23.80 27.67 -0.20
CA LYS A 357 -22.63 28.48 0.16
C LYS A 357 -21.40 27.64 0.48
N GLY A 358 -21.59 26.51 1.18
CA GLY A 358 -20.52 25.60 1.56
C GLY A 358 -19.69 25.11 0.38
N TYR A 359 -20.32 24.90 -0.78
CA TYR A 359 -19.65 24.54 -2.03
C TYR A 359 -18.48 25.45 -2.40
N TYR A 360 -18.58 26.74 -2.07
CA TYR A 360 -17.54 27.73 -2.37
C TYR A 360 -16.60 28.00 -1.19
N ILE A 361 -17.09 27.86 0.05
CA ILE A 361 -16.29 28.03 1.26
C ILE A 361 -15.23 26.92 1.32
N TRP A 362 -15.66 25.67 1.17
CA TRP A 362 -14.79 24.49 1.22
C TRP A 362 -14.22 24.12 -0.15
N LYS A 363 -14.04 25.09 -1.06
CA LYS A 363 -13.47 24.78 -2.38
C LYS A 363 -11.97 24.46 -2.29
N ASN A 364 -11.26 25.02 -1.32
CA ASN A 364 -9.81 24.86 -1.18
C ASN A 364 -9.46 23.53 -0.49
N TYR A 365 -10.40 22.92 0.26
CA TYR A 365 -10.26 21.55 0.74
C TYR A 365 -10.40 20.54 -0.40
N GLU A 366 -9.34 20.40 -1.20
CA GLU A 366 -9.21 19.48 -2.33
C GLU A 366 -8.93 18.05 -1.84
N SER A 367 -9.96 17.41 -1.27
CA SER A 367 -9.88 16.04 -0.75
C SER A 367 -11.08 15.23 -1.20
N CYS A 368 -10.90 13.93 -1.46
CA CYS A 368 -12.03 13.03 -1.71
C CYS A 368 -13.01 12.96 -0.52
N MET A 369 -12.59 13.36 0.69
CA MET A 369 -13.45 13.50 1.89
C MET A 369 -14.50 14.62 1.78
N ASN A 370 -14.28 15.59 0.89
CA ASN A 370 -15.21 16.67 0.62
C ASN A 370 -16.23 16.25 -0.43
N TYR A 371 -17.53 16.37 -0.15
CA TYR A 371 -18.57 16.01 -1.13
C TYR A 371 -18.57 16.85 -2.42
N ARG A 372 -17.85 17.97 -2.44
CA ARG A 372 -17.55 18.69 -3.68
C ARG A 372 -16.68 17.87 -4.62
N TYR A 373 -15.76 17.05 -4.11
CA TYR A 373 -14.72 16.34 -4.85
C TYR A 373 -14.91 14.83 -4.86
N VAL A 374 -15.70 14.27 -3.93
CA VAL A 374 -16.10 12.85 -3.95
C VAL A 374 -16.65 12.47 -5.32
N TYR A 375 -16.23 11.30 -5.81
CA TYR A 375 -16.40 10.78 -7.16
C TYR A 375 -15.58 11.44 -8.28
N LYS A 376 -14.73 12.43 -8.01
CA LYS A 376 -13.96 13.16 -9.04
C LYS A 376 -12.48 13.24 -8.77
N LEU A 377 -12.09 13.34 -7.50
CA LEU A 377 -10.72 13.39 -7.05
C LEU A 377 -10.36 12.09 -6.35
N VAL A 378 -9.21 11.52 -6.71
CA VAL A 378 -8.61 10.37 -6.02
C VAL A 378 -7.32 10.86 -5.39
N ASP A 379 -7.50 11.59 -4.30
CA ASP A 379 -6.44 12.13 -3.46
C ASP A 379 -7.05 12.63 -2.14
N TYR A 380 -6.23 12.82 -1.13
CA TYR A 380 -6.58 13.60 0.06
C TYR A 380 -5.91 14.98 0.01
N SER A 381 -6.30 15.89 0.90
CA SER A 381 -5.73 17.24 0.90
C SER A 381 -4.34 17.27 1.54
N ASP A 382 -3.44 18.06 0.94
CA ASP A 382 -2.12 18.41 1.46
C ASP A 382 -2.15 19.55 2.49
N GLY A 383 -3.29 20.23 2.67
CA GLY A 383 -3.40 21.39 3.57
C GLY A 383 -2.62 22.61 3.06
N ASP A 384 -2.51 22.78 1.74
CA ASP A 384 -1.70 23.81 1.11
C ASP A 384 -2.35 25.21 1.15
N ASP A 385 -3.64 25.30 1.48
CA ASP A 385 -4.35 26.56 1.72
C ASP A 385 -4.60 26.82 3.20
N SER A 386 -4.29 28.02 3.69
CA SER A 386 -4.56 28.39 5.07
C SER A 386 -6.05 28.59 5.42
N ASP A 387 -6.92 28.70 4.40
CA ASP A 387 -8.34 29.00 4.56
C ASP A 387 -9.23 27.79 4.22
N HIS A 388 -9.85 27.19 5.25
CA HIS A 388 -10.80 26.07 5.14
C HIS A 388 -10.22 24.83 4.46
N ASP A 389 -9.00 24.46 4.84
CA ASP A 389 -8.30 23.27 4.37
C ASP A 389 -7.58 22.56 5.54
N GLN A 390 -7.37 21.26 5.42
CA GLN A 390 -6.74 20.39 6.40
C GLN A 390 -5.75 19.49 5.67
N ASN A 391 -4.55 19.34 6.22
CA ASN A 391 -3.61 18.34 5.75
C ASN A 391 -4.09 16.95 6.20
N ASP A 392 -4.86 16.29 5.34
CA ASP A 392 -5.41 14.97 5.60
C ASP A 392 -4.31 13.91 5.64
N TRP A 393 -3.29 14.03 4.77
CA TRP A 393 -2.18 13.08 4.70
C TRP A 393 -1.33 13.06 5.98
N GLU A 394 -1.10 14.22 6.59
CA GLU A 394 -0.42 14.32 7.90
C GLU A 394 -1.26 13.66 9.01
N ILE A 395 -2.57 13.86 9.00
CA ILE A 395 -3.47 13.23 9.97
C ILE A 395 -3.51 11.71 9.79
N ILE A 396 -3.53 11.23 8.55
CA ILE A 396 -3.46 9.79 8.27
C ILE A 396 -2.17 9.23 8.86
N ARG A 397 -1.01 9.83 8.58
CA ARG A 397 0.28 9.37 9.08
C ARG A 397 0.34 9.31 10.61
N GLU A 398 -0.28 10.26 11.30
CA GLU A 398 -0.38 10.23 12.78
C GLU A 398 -1.34 9.17 13.32
N ARG A 399 -2.24 8.62 12.48
CA ARG A 399 -3.37 7.79 12.90
C ARG A 399 -3.42 6.42 12.26
N LEU A 400 -2.41 6.04 11.49
CA LEU A 400 -2.33 4.70 10.88
C LEU A 400 -2.60 3.57 11.89
N PRO A 401 -2.05 3.57 13.14
CA PRO A 401 -2.29 2.47 14.08
C PRO A 401 -3.71 2.39 14.64
N ARG A 402 -4.59 3.35 14.32
CA ARG A 402 -5.92 3.48 14.93
C ARG A 402 -6.77 2.22 14.75
N PHE A 403 -6.64 1.51 13.63
CA PHE A 403 -7.49 0.36 13.32
C PHE A 403 -7.20 -0.87 14.21
N GLN A 404 -6.07 -0.89 14.91
CA GLN A 404 -5.77 -1.90 15.95
C GLN A 404 -6.58 -1.69 17.25
N GLY A 405 -7.21 -0.52 17.42
CA GLY A 405 -7.98 -0.17 18.62
C GLY A 405 -9.36 -0.84 18.72
N ASP A 406 -9.96 -0.71 19.90
CA ASP A 406 -11.37 -1.09 20.10
C ASP A 406 -12.33 -0.13 19.38
N TRP A 407 -13.51 -0.62 19.00
CA TRP A 407 -14.54 0.13 18.27
C TRP A 407 -15.28 1.18 19.14
N TRP A 408 -14.58 2.13 19.77
CA TRP A 408 -15.19 3.33 20.41
C TRP A 408 -14.15 4.38 20.80
#